data_AF-A0A6L3NAF4-F1
#
_entry.id   AF-A0A6L3NAF4-F1
#
_cell.length_a   1.000
_cell.length_b   1.000
_cell.length_c   1.000
_cell.angle_alpha   90.00
_cell.angle_beta   90.00
_cell.angle_gamma   90.00
#
_symmetry.space_group_name_H-M   'P 1'
#
loop_
_entity.id
_entity.type
_entity.pdbx_description
1 polymer ?
#
loop_
_entity_poly.entity_id
_entity_poly.type
_entity_poly.pdbx_seq_one_letter_code
_entity_poly.pdbx_strand_id
1 'polypeptide(L)'
;AGGGAGGGGVSTLFDLPAWQQGLTVALADGSSTPLAKRGVPDVAGDASPQTGYEVSVAGTPAVMGGTSAVAPLWAALIARINASAGTSAGWINPTLYKNPGALRDITKGSNGTYAAASGWDACTGLGSPDGAKLAAILARKPSS
;
A
#
# COMPACT_ATOMS: atom_id res chain seq x y z
N ALA A 1 -12.93 19.27 -11.89
CA ALA A 1 -12.08 18.06 -12.01
C ALA A 1 -12.25 17.24 -10.74
N GLY A 2 -13.08 16.19 -10.78
CA GLY A 2 -13.26 15.27 -9.65
C GLY A 2 -12.15 14.22 -9.69
N GLY A 3 -11.00 14.53 -9.09
CA GLY A 3 -9.92 13.55 -8.92
C GLY A 3 -10.40 12.45 -7.98
N GLY A 4 -10.46 11.21 -8.46
CA GLY A 4 -10.76 10.07 -7.60
C GLY A 4 -9.72 9.95 -6.48
N ALA A 5 -10.16 9.61 -5.27
CA ALA A 5 -9.28 9.30 -4.16
C ALA A 5 -8.91 7.80 -4.15
N GLY A 6 -7.80 7.45 -3.51
CA GLY A 6 -7.49 6.05 -3.21
C GLY A 6 -8.59 5.43 -2.34
N GLY A 7 -9.09 4.25 -2.72
CA GLY A 7 -10.04 3.51 -1.90
C GLY A 7 -9.39 2.98 -0.63
N GLY A 8 -10.11 3.02 0.50
CA GLY A 8 -9.62 2.52 1.78
C GLY A 8 -10.65 2.70 2.89
N GLY A 9 -10.45 2.01 4.01
CA GLY A 9 -11.39 2.00 5.14
C GLY A 9 -11.29 0.75 6.00
N VAL A 10 -12.32 0.52 6.79
CA VAL A 10 -12.41 -0.62 7.72
C VAL A 10 -13.46 -1.62 7.21
N SER A 11 -13.10 -2.89 7.10
CA SER A 11 -14.03 -3.93 6.64
C SER A 11 -15.20 -4.14 7.61
N THR A 12 -16.39 -4.43 7.08
CA THR A 12 -17.55 -4.87 7.87
C THR A 12 -17.62 -6.39 8.03
N LEU A 13 -16.80 -7.15 7.30
CA LEU A 13 -16.88 -8.60 7.20
C LEU A 13 -15.69 -9.31 7.84
N PHE A 14 -14.47 -8.88 7.53
CA PHE A 14 -13.25 -9.58 7.92
C PHE A 14 -12.74 -9.11 9.28
N ASP A 15 -12.51 -10.07 10.17
CA ASP A 15 -11.94 -9.80 11.49
C ASP A 15 -10.58 -9.12 11.43
N LEU A 16 -10.24 -8.41 12.50
CA LEU A 16 -8.96 -7.74 12.65
C LEU A 16 -7.85 -8.79 12.67
N PRO A 17 -6.98 -8.83 11.65
CA PRO A 17 -5.95 -9.85 11.62
C PRO A 17 -4.80 -9.48 12.57
N ALA A 18 -4.08 -10.49 13.07
CA ALA A 18 -3.09 -10.33 14.14
C ALA A 18 -2.02 -9.24 13.89
N TRP A 19 -1.65 -9.05 12.63
CA TRP A 19 -0.63 -8.11 12.19
C TRP A 19 -1.12 -6.65 12.07
N GLN A 20 -2.44 -6.44 12.22
CA GLN A 20 -3.08 -5.11 12.35
C GLN A 20 -3.54 -4.80 13.78
N GLN A 21 -3.30 -5.71 14.74
CA GLN A 21 -3.71 -5.48 16.12
C GLN A 21 -3.00 -4.28 16.74
N GLY A 22 -3.74 -3.50 17.53
CA GLY A 22 -3.23 -2.30 18.19
C GLY A 22 -3.12 -1.06 17.29
N LEU A 23 -3.49 -1.16 16.01
CA LEU A 23 -3.55 -0.01 15.11
C LEU A 23 -4.78 0.86 15.40
N THR A 24 -4.69 2.11 14.98
CA THR A 24 -5.79 3.09 14.99
C THR A 24 -6.13 3.51 13.57
N VAL A 25 -7.36 3.97 13.37
CA VAL A 25 -7.80 4.58 12.12
C VAL A 25 -8.12 6.06 12.36
N ALA A 26 -7.50 6.93 11.56
CA ALA A 26 -7.70 8.37 11.59
C ALA A 26 -8.85 8.78 10.66
N LEU A 27 -9.71 9.68 11.15
CA LEU A 27 -10.86 10.20 10.43
C LEU A 27 -10.61 11.63 9.93
N ALA A 28 -11.28 12.01 8.85
CA ALA A 28 -11.13 13.33 8.23
C ALA A 28 -11.61 14.49 9.13
N ASP A 29 -12.38 14.20 10.18
CA ASP A 29 -12.83 15.16 11.19
C ASP A 29 -11.77 15.43 12.29
N GLY A 30 -10.59 14.79 12.19
CA GLY A 30 -9.49 14.93 13.14
C GLY A 30 -9.55 13.95 14.31
N SER A 31 -10.59 13.13 14.41
CA SER A 31 -10.69 12.08 15.43
C SER A 31 -9.92 10.81 15.02
N SER A 32 -9.71 9.90 15.98
CA SER A 32 -9.10 8.60 15.74
C SER A 32 -9.75 7.54 16.62
N THR A 33 -9.89 6.33 16.09
CA THR A 33 -10.49 5.20 16.80
C THR A 33 -9.63 3.94 16.66
N PRO A 34 -9.66 3.00 17.62
CA PRO A 34 -9.00 1.70 17.46
C PRO A 34 -9.51 0.96 16.22
N LEU A 35 -8.61 0.35 15.46
CA LEU A 35 -8.97 -0.45 14.29
C LEU A 35 -9.65 -1.75 14.75
N ALA A 36 -10.93 -1.92 14.45
CA ALA A 36 -11.74 -3.03 14.96
C ALA A 36 -11.86 -4.26 14.02
N LYS A 37 -11.57 -4.07 12.73
CA LYS A 37 -11.69 -5.07 11.65
C LYS A 37 -10.57 -4.86 10.63
N ARG A 38 -10.45 -5.71 9.60
CA ARG A 38 -9.40 -5.59 8.56
C ARG A 38 -9.42 -4.18 7.95
N GLY A 39 -8.35 -3.41 8.13
CA GLY A 39 -8.18 -2.08 7.57
C GLY A 39 -7.56 -2.15 6.17
N VAL A 40 -7.99 -1.32 5.23
CA VAL A 40 -7.55 -1.26 3.82
C VAL A 40 -7.09 0.16 3.48
N PRO A 41 -6.05 0.36 2.65
CA PRO A 41 -5.18 -0.66 2.05
C PRO A 41 -4.05 -1.10 2.99
N ASP A 42 -3.25 -2.07 2.55
CA ASP A 42 -1.99 -2.44 3.24
C ASP A 42 -0.83 -1.54 2.82
N VAL A 43 -0.80 -1.15 1.55
CA VAL A 43 0.25 -0.34 0.90
C VAL A 43 -0.34 0.54 -0.19
N ALA A 44 0.42 1.53 -0.63
CA ALA A 44 0.05 2.47 -1.68
C ALA A 44 1.13 2.57 -2.78
N GLY A 45 0.80 3.32 -3.83
CA GLY A 45 1.69 3.70 -4.93
C GLY A 45 1.06 4.86 -5.68
N ASP A 46 1.76 5.40 -6.68
CA ASP A 46 1.19 6.49 -7.47
C ASP A 46 -0.03 5.99 -8.25
N ALA A 47 -1.16 6.67 -8.03
CA ALA A 47 -2.45 6.40 -8.65
C ALA A 47 -3.08 7.70 -9.19
N SER A 48 -2.37 8.83 -9.19
CA SER A 48 -2.93 10.07 -9.71
C SER A 48 -2.90 10.05 -11.24
N PRO A 49 -3.98 10.43 -11.93
CA PRO A 49 -3.92 10.68 -13.37
C PRO A 49 -3.06 11.90 -13.74
N GLN A 50 -2.77 12.80 -12.79
CA GLN A 50 -1.94 13.99 -13.03
C GLN A 50 -0.44 13.67 -13.04
N THR A 51 -0.02 12.63 -12.31
CA THR A 51 1.35 12.08 -12.31
C THR A 51 1.37 10.65 -12.86
N GLY A 52 0.35 10.31 -13.65
CA GLY A 52 0.01 8.94 -14.02
C GLY A 52 1.01 8.29 -14.97
N TYR A 53 0.72 7.03 -15.28
CA TYR A 53 1.55 6.21 -16.13
C TYR A 53 1.22 6.48 -17.60
N GLU A 54 2.24 6.72 -18.41
CA GLU A 54 2.11 6.71 -19.86
C GLU A 54 1.86 5.28 -20.34
N VAL A 55 0.74 5.09 -21.03
CA VAL A 55 0.29 3.79 -21.55
C VAL A 55 -0.18 3.94 -22.98
N SER A 56 -0.17 2.84 -23.74
CA SER A 56 -0.82 2.77 -25.05
C SER A 56 -2.13 2.00 -24.92
N VAL A 57 -3.25 2.65 -25.22
CA VAL A 57 -4.59 2.04 -25.22
C VAL A 57 -5.04 1.94 -26.67
N ALA A 58 -5.17 0.71 -27.18
CA ALA A 58 -5.51 0.44 -28.58
C ALA A 58 -4.60 1.20 -29.58
N GLY A 59 -3.30 1.29 -29.28
CA GLY A 59 -2.31 1.98 -30.12
C GLY A 59 -2.23 3.50 -29.92
N THR A 60 -3.11 4.08 -29.09
CA THR A 60 -3.13 5.52 -28.81
C THR A 60 -2.44 5.82 -27.47
N PRO A 61 -1.46 6.74 -27.44
CA PRO A 61 -0.86 7.19 -26.18
C PRO A 61 -1.89 7.83 -25.24
N ALA A 62 -1.87 7.45 -23.97
CA ALA A 62 -2.72 7.98 -22.91
C ALA A 62 -1.95 8.04 -21.58
N VAL A 63 -2.39 8.90 -20.67
CA VAL A 63 -1.91 8.92 -19.28
C VAL A 63 -3.02 8.41 -18.37
N MET A 64 -2.74 7.37 -17.61
CA MET A 64 -3.71 6.70 -16.74
C MET A 64 -3.22 6.68 -15.30
N GLY A 65 -4.15 6.94 -14.38
CA GLY A 65 -3.96 6.73 -12.94
C GLY A 65 -4.78 5.55 -12.42
N GLY A 66 -5.12 5.60 -11.14
CA GLY A 66 -5.93 4.63 -10.43
C GLY A 66 -5.09 3.55 -9.74
N THR A 67 -5.67 2.98 -8.67
CA THR A 67 -5.07 1.86 -7.93
C THR A 67 -4.87 0.61 -8.81
N SER A 68 -5.59 0.51 -9.92
CA SER A 68 -5.37 -0.50 -10.97
C SER A 68 -3.95 -0.49 -11.53
N ALA A 69 -3.27 0.67 -11.57
CA ALA A 69 -1.86 0.76 -11.99
C ALA A 69 -0.89 0.42 -10.84
N VAL A 70 -1.32 0.59 -9.59
CA VAL A 70 -0.52 0.29 -8.39
C VAL A 70 -0.39 -1.22 -8.15
N ALA A 71 -1.45 -2.00 -8.39
CA ALA A 71 -1.41 -3.45 -8.24
C ALA A 71 -0.32 -4.14 -9.11
N PRO A 72 -0.22 -3.91 -10.45
CA PRO A 72 0.83 -4.48 -11.27
C PRO A 72 2.22 -3.91 -10.96
N LEU A 73 2.33 -2.65 -10.51
CA LEU A 73 3.59 -2.08 -10.04
C LEU A 73 4.18 -2.88 -8.87
N TRP A 74 3.36 -3.15 -7.84
CA TRP A 74 3.76 -3.96 -6.70
C TRP A 74 4.07 -5.41 -7.08
N ALA A 75 3.27 -6.01 -7.97
CA ALA A 75 3.53 -7.36 -8.46
C ALA A 75 4.89 -7.47 -9.16
N ALA A 76 5.23 -6.51 -10.04
CA ALA A 76 6.51 -6.48 -10.73
C ALA A 76 7.68 -6.27 -9.77
N LEU A 77 7.53 -5.40 -8.77
CA LEU A 77 8.56 -5.19 -7.74
C LEU A 77 8.83 -6.48 -6.96
N ILE A 78 7.80 -7.17 -6.49
CA ILE A 78 7.94 -8.44 -5.76
C ILE A 78 8.56 -9.51 -6.65
N ALA A 79 8.17 -9.60 -7.93
CA ALA A 79 8.76 -10.53 -8.88
C ALA A 79 10.28 -10.29 -9.06
N ARG A 80 10.72 -9.03 -9.14
CA ARG A 80 12.14 -8.68 -9.21
C ARG A 80 12.89 -9.06 -7.93
N ILE A 81 12.28 -8.84 -6.77
CA ILE A 81 12.86 -9.25 -5.47
C ILE A 81 13.01 -10.77 -5.42
N ASN A 82 11.97 -11.52 -5.79
CA ASN A 82 12.00 -12.99 -5.81
C ASN A 82 13.09 -13.52 -6.74
N ALA A 83 13.20 -12.95 -7.95
CA ALA A 83 14.23 -13.33 -8.92
C ALA A 83 15.64 -13.08 -8.37
N SER A 84 15.86 -11.93 -7.70
CA SER A 84 17.15 -11.62 -7.08
C SER A 84 17.46 -12.50 -5.87
N ALA A 85 16.45 -12.93 -5.12
CA ALA A 85 16.61 -13.75 -3.93
C ALA A 85 16.71 -15.26 -4.24
N GLY A 86 16.29 -15.68 -5.44
CA GLY A 86 16.17 -17.10 -5.80
C GLY A 86 15.05 -17.85 -5.07
N THR A 87 14.15 -17.12 -4.39
CA THR A 87 13.04 -17.69 -3.63
C THR A 87 11.81 -16.80 -3.66
N SER A 88 10.64 -17.36 -3.39
CA SER A 88 9.39 -16.59 -3.31
C SER A 88 9.23 -15.93 -1.94
N ALA A 89 8.93 -14.62 -1.94
CA ALA A 89 8.58 -13.89 -0.72
C ALA A 89 7.32 -14.44 -0.03
N GLY A 90 6.40 -15.04 -0.80
CA GLY A 90 5.15 -15.63 -0.31
C GLY A 90 4.18 -14.59 0.25
N TRP A 91 3.56 -14.90 1.40
CA TRP A 91 2.65 -14.00 2.09
C TRP A 91 3.43 -12.92 2.85
N ILE A 92 3.53 -11.72 2.26
CA ILE A 92 4.42 -10.65 2.75
C ILE A 92 3.80 -9.75 3.83
N ASN A 93 2.48 -9.79 3.95
CA ASN A 93 1.66 -8.93 4.78
C ASN A 93 2.21 -8.79 6.22
N PRO A 94 2.34 -9.87 7.04
CA PRO A 94 2.90 -9.75 8.39
C PRO A 94 4.31 -9.18 8.43
N THR A 95 5.13 -9.45 7.40
CA THR A 95 6.50 -8.92 7.31
C THR A 95 6.50 -7.41 7.09
N LEU A 96 5.59 -6.89 6.26
CA LEU A 96 5.47 -5.44 6.02
C LEU A 96 5.08 -4.69 7.29
N TYR A 97 4.08 -5.17 8.03
CA TYR A 97 3.59 -4.51 9.25
C TYR A 97 4.61 -4.56 10.40
N LYS A 98 5.50 -5.56 10.42
CA LYS A 98 6.63 -5.59 11.35
C LYS A 98 7.78 -4.67 10.94
N ASN A 99 7.83 -4.21 9.69
CA ASN A 99 8.94 -3.44 9.13
C ASN A 99 8.45 -2.20 8.35
N PRO A 100 7.67 -1.29 8.98
CA PRO A 100 7.14 -0.11 8.28
C PRO A 100 8.24 0.80 7.71
N GLY A 101 9.45 0.77 8.27
CA GLY A 101 10.60 1.55 7.76
C GLY A 101 11.10 1.15 6.35
N ALA A 102 10.60 0.04 5.79
CA ALA A 102 10.82 -0.34 4.40
C ALA A 102 9.84 0.35 3.42
N LEU A 103 8.93 1.16 3.95
CA LEU A 103 7.95 1.92 3.20
C LEU A 103 8.19 3.41 3.44
N ARG A 104 7.65 4.24 2.56
CA ARG A 104 7.60 5.69 2.67
C ARG A 104 6.20 6.08 3.15
N ASP A 105 6.12 6.49 4.41
CA ASP A 105 4.91 6.94 5.08
C ASP A 105 4.32 8.18 4.38
N ILE A 106 3.00 8.18 4.15
CA ILE A 106 2.26 9.26 3.49
C ILE A 106 1.30 9.85 4.51
N THR A 107 1.62 11.03 5.03
CA THR A 107 0.93 11.60 6.20
C THR A 107 -0.01 12.76 5.89
N LYS A 108 -0.27 13.02 4.59
CA LYS A 108 -1.06 14.17 4.14
C LYS A 108 -2.07 13.76 3.08
N GLY A 109 -3.30 14.26 3.24
CA GLY A 109 -4.42 14.01 2.34
C GLY A 109 -5.57 13.27 3.03
N SER A 110 -6.63 13.02 2.27
CA SER A 110 -7.79 12.25 2.73
C SER A 110 -8.45 11.57 1.54
N ASN A 111 -9.26 10.54 1.81
CA ASN A 111 -10.15 9.91 0.82
C ASN A 111 -11.63 10.27 1.05
N GLY A 112 -11.88 11.43 1.69
CA GLY A 112 -13.21 11.94 2.03
C GLY A 112 -13.70 11.52 3.42
N THR A 113 -13.50 10.27 3.82
CA THR A 113 -13.89 9.77 5.16
C THR A 113 -12.69 9.63 6.10
N TYR A 114 -11.61 9.07 5.60
CA TYR A 114 -10.39 8.81 6.37
C TYR A 114 -9.32 9.85 6.06
N ALA A 115 -8.45 10.09 7.02
CA ALA A 115 -7.30 10.96 6.87
C ALA A 115 -6.01 10.14 6.76
N ALA A 116 -5.08 10.62 5.92
CA ALA A 116 -3.70 10.16 5.95
C ALA A 116 -3.05 10.64 7.26
N ALA A 117 -2.26 9.78 7.89
CA ALA A 117 -1.68 10.04 9.21
C ALA A 117 -0.32 9.34 9.35
N SER A 118 0.41 9.60 10.43
CA SER A 118 1.67 8.88 10.64
C SER A 118 1.42 7.41 10.96
N GLY A 119 2.18 6.53 10.31
CA GLY A 119 2.05 5.08 10.46
C GLY A 119 1.06 4.48 9.46
N TRP A 120 0.30 3.47 9.90
CA TRP A 120 -0.75 2.90 9.06
C TRP A 120 -1.97 3.83 9.05
N ASP A 121 -2.51 4.10 7.86
CA ASP A 121 -3.80 4.79 7.72
C ASP A 121 -4.71 4.15 6.65
N ALA A 122 -5.99 4.49 6.71
CA ALA A 122 -7.01 3.96 5.80
C ALA A 122 -7.08 4.72 4.44
N CYS A 123 -6.08 5.53 4.12
CA CYS A 123 -5.91 6.16 2.80
C CYS A 123 -4.80 5.47 2.00
N THR A 124 -3.68 5.15 2.65
CA THR A 124 -2.44 4.72 2.01
C THR A 124 -1.77 3.51 2.67
N GLY A 125 -2.37 2.97 3.73
CA GLY A 125 -1.84 1.83 4.45
C GLY A 125 -0.51 2.18 5.11
N LEU A 126 0.51 1.33 4.94
CA LEU A 126 1.88 1.61 5.39
C LEU A 126 2.64 2.58 4.46
N GLY A 127 2.00 3.06 3.39
CA GLY A 127 2.60 3.97 2.41
C GLY A 127 3.19 3.26 1.18
N SER A 128 4.11 3.95 0.51
CA SER A 128 4.67 3.54 -0.79
C SER A 128 5.99 2.78 -0.65
N PRO A 129 6.41 1.95 -1.64
CA PRO A 129 7.58 1.09 -1.46
C PRO A 129 8.91 1.87 -1.41
N ASP A 130 9.82 1.47 -0.53
CA ASP A 130 11.26 1.64 -0.72
C ASP A 130 11.84 0.31 -1.24
N GLY A 131 12.07 0.23 -2.56
CA GLY A 131 12.43 -1.03 -3.22
C GLY A 131 13.68 -1.70 -2.66
N ALA A 132 14.70 -0.93 -2.23
CA ALA A 132 15.92 -1.48 -1.68
C ALA A 132 15.69 -2.07 -0.28
N LYS A 133 14.95 -1.36 0.57
CA LYS A 133 14.61 -1.83 1.92
C LYS A 133 13.63 -2.99 1.89
N LEU A 134 12.67 -2.97 0.97
CA LEU A 134 11.75 -4.09 0.74
C LEU A 134 12.51 -5.36 0.32
N ALA A 135 13.45 -5.24 -0.61
CA ALA A 135 14.29 -6.37 -1.00
C ALA A 135 15.04 -6.94 0.21
N ALA A 136 15.59 -6.08 1.08
CA ALA A 136 16.32 -6.51 2.26
C ALA A 136 15.46 -7.31 3.27
N ILE A 137 14.18 -6.96 3.44
CA ILE A 137 13.29 -7.66 4.39
C ILE A 137 12.54 -8.86 3.77
N LEU A 138 12.40 -8.91 2.44
CA LEU A 138 11.65 -9.97 1.75
C LEU A 138 12.55 -11.06 1.15
N ALA A 139 13.81 -10.75 0.83
CA ALA A 139 14.77 -11.74 0.36
C ALA A 139 15.18 -12.67 1.50
N ARG A 140 14.45 -13.78 1.66
CA ARG A 140 14.92 -14.91 2.48
C ARG A 140 16.17 -15.48 1.81
N LYS A 141 17.35 -15.17 2.34
CA LYS A 141 18.58 -15.87 1.92
C LYS A 141 18.41 -17.35 2.25
N PRO A 142 18.70 -18.27 1.31
CA PRO A 142 18.83 -19.69 1.65
C PRO A 142 19.89 -19.80 2.75
N SER A 143 19.56 -20.47 3.85
CA SER A 143 20.58 -20.90 4.81
C SER A 143 21.59 -21.77 4.06
N SER A 144 22.86 -21.35 4.08
CA SER A 144 23.99 -22.07 3.50
C SER A 144 24.22 -23.42 4.18
#